data_AF-A0A931CPV9-F1
#
_entry.id   AF-A0A931CPV9-F1
#
_cell.length_a   1.000
_cell.length_b   1.000
_cell.length_c   1.000
_cell.angle_alpha   90.00
_cell.angle_beta   90.00
_cell.angle_gamma   90.00
#
_symmetry.space_group_name_H-M   'P 1'
#
loop_
_entity.id
_entity.type
_entity.pdbx_description
1 polymer ?
#
loop_
_entity_poly.entity_id
_entity_poly.type
_entity_poly.pdbx_seq_one_letter_code
_entity_poly.pdbx_strand_id
1 'polypeptide(L)' 'MRRMNLRDEPEDVYLTLAAAAEENRQSLSAFVVDRLAEAARVVRSADYVRTYPAPQGTAVSVDDAVAAVREVREAS' A
#
# COMPACT_ATOMS: atom_id res chain seq x y z
N MET A 1 9.62 11.34 -17.09
CA MET A 1 8.93 11.28 -15.79
C MET A 1 8.48 12.68 -15.37
N ARG A 2 7.30 12.82 -14.75
CA ARG A 2 6.93 14.07 -14.08
C ARG A 2 7.77 14.22 -12.81
N ARG A 3 8.26 15.44 -12.55
CA ARG A 3 8.97 15.78 -11.31
C ARG A 3 7.96 16.13 -10.23
N MET A 4 8.18 15.62 -9.02
CA MET A 4 7.40 15.94 -7.83
C MET A 4 8.37 16.49 -6.78
N ASN A 5 8.03 17.63 -6.21
CA ASN A 5 8.80 18.23 -5.11
C ASN A 5 7.97 18.05 -3.84
N LEU A 6 8.54 17.38 -2.84
CA LEU A 6 8.05 17.52 -1.48
C LEU A 6 8.42 18.93 -1.00
N ARG A 7 7.46 19.56 -0.32
CA ARG A 7 7.62 20.88 0.28
C ARG A 7 6.98 20.82 1.64
N ASP A 8 7.53 21.62 2.56
CA ASP A 8 7.01 21.82 3.90
C ASP A 8 6.92 20.52 4.73
N GLU A 9 7.76 19.52 4.41
CA GLU A 9 7.90 18.33 5.24
C GLU A 9 8.60 18.66 6.57
N PRO A 10 8.08 18.18 7.71
CA PRO A 10 8.80 18.22 8.97
C PRO A 10 10.18 17.53 8.86
N GLU A 11 11.18 18.06 9.56
CA GLU A 11 12.56 17.55 9.49
C GLU A 11 12.67 16.08 9.93
N ASP A 12 11.92 15.68 10.96
CA ASP A 12 11.84 14.30 11.43
C ASP A 12 11.27 13.34 10.37
N VAL A 13 10.28 13.79 9.61
CA VAL A 13 9.73 13.04 8.48
C VAL A 13 10.77 12.91 7.37
N TYR A 14 11.48 13.98 7.04
CA TYR A 14 12.57 13.93 6.06
C TYR A 14 13.65 12.93 6.47
N LEU A 15 14.13 13.00 7.72
CA LEU A 15 15.18 12.11 8.23
C LEU A 15 14.74 10.64 8.20
N THR A 16 13.50 10.36 8.58
CA THR A 16 12.95 9.01 8.55
C THR A 16 12.89 8.47 7.12
N LEU A 17 12.43 9.28 6.15
CA LEU A 17 12.38 8.88 4.75
C LEU A 17 13.79 8.71 4.14
N ALA A 18 14.75 9.55 4.53
CA ALA A 18 16.13 9.47 4.09
C ALA A 18 16.79 8.17 4.59
N ALA A 19 16.67 7.85 5.89
CA ALA A 19 17.18 6.61 6.46
C ALA A 19 16.57 5.38 5.78
N ALA A 20 15.24 5.37 5.59
CA ALA A 20 14.57 4.27 4.91
C ALA A 20 15.02 4.11 3.44
N ALA A 21 15.28 5.22 2.72
CA ALA A 21 15.80 5.18 1.37
C ALA A 21 17.23 4.58 1.31
N GLU A 22 18.09 4.94 2.27
CA GLU A 22 19.43 4.37 2.40
C GLU A 22 19.41 2.87 2.68
N GLU A 23 18.56 2.42 3.62
CA GLU A 23 18.35 0.99 3.93
C GLU A 23 17.93 0.20 2.69
N ASN A 24 17.11 0.81 1.83
CA ASN A 24 16.64 0.21 0.58
C ASN A 24 17.61 0.42 -0.61
N ARG A 25 18.76 1.07 -0.40
CA ARG A 25 19.77 1.40 -1.43
C ARG A 25 19.20 2.20 -2.60
N GLN A 26 18.26 3.09 -2.30
CA GLN A 26 17.59 3.93 -3.28
C GLN A 26 17.89 5.41 -3.01
N SER A 27 17.76 6.25 -4.05
CA SER A 27 17.66 7.69 -3.80
C SER A 27 16.34 8.01 -3.11
N LEU A 28 16.31 9.06 -2.27
CA LEU A 28 15.10 9.50 -1.56
C LEU A 28 13.90 9.66 -2.50
N SER A 29 14.07 10.32 -3.65
CA SER A 29 13.00 10.48 -4.64
C SER A 29 12.49 9.15 -5.19
N ALA A 30 13.37 8.18 -5.46
CA ALA A 30 12.96 6.87 -5.96
C ALA A 30 12.16 6.11 -4.90
N PHE A 31 12.68 6.08 -3.66
CA PHE A 31 12.01 5.44 -2.53
C PHE A 31 10.61 6.01 -2.30
N VAL A 32 10.49 7.34 -2.24
CA VAL A 32 9.19 7.99 -2.00
C VAL A 32 8.21 7.74 -3.14
N VAL A 33 8.66 7.78 -4.40
CA VAL A 33 7.80 7.46 -5.56
C VAL A 33 7.30 6.02 -5.48
N ASP A 34 8.14 5.06 -5.10
CA ASP A 34 7.74 3.66 -4.96
C ASP A 34 6.70 3.49 -3.86
N ARG A 35 6.92 4.10 -2.68
CA ARG A 35 5.94 4.07 -1.57
C ARG A 35 4.62 4.73 -1.95
N LEU A 36 4.65 5.84 -2.69
CA LEU A 36 3.42 6.50 -3.20
C LEU A 36 2.71 5.64 -4.24
N ALA A 37 3.44 4.92 -5.09
CA ALA A 37 2.87 4.00 -6.05
C ALA A 37 2.18 2.81 -5.35
N GLU A 38 2.79 2.29 -4.28
CA GLU A 38 2.18 1.27 -3.43
C GLU A 38 0.91 1.79 -2.75
N ALA A 39 0.96 2.97 -2.12
CA ALA A 39 -0.19 3.60 -1.51
C ALA A 39 -1.33 3.81 -2.53
N ALA A 40 -1.02 4.28 -3.74
CA ALA A 40 -2.00 4.47 -4.80
C ALA A 40 -2.59 3.14 -5.33
N ARG A 41 -1.87 2.02 -5.21
CA ARG A 41 -2.43 0.69 -5.49
C ARG A 41 -3.40 0.29 -4.38
N VAL A 42 -3.03 0.48 -3.11
CA VAL A 42 -3.89 0.15 -1.95
C VAL A 42 -5.17 0.96 -1.94
N VAL A 43 -5.10 2.27 -2.21
CA VAL A 43 -6.28 3.14 -2.33
C VAL A 43 -7.25 2.56 -3.37
N ARG A 44 -6.73 2.10 -4.51
CA ARG A 44 -7.54 1.47 -5.55
C ARG A 44 -7.96 0.04 -5.21
N SER A 45 -7.26 -0.67 -4.34
CA SER A 45 -7.62 -2.04 -3.95
C SER A 45 -8.94 -2.08 -3.18
N ALA A 46 -9.18 -1.11 -2.28
CA ALA A 46 -10.46 -1.03 -1.56
C ALA A 46 -11.63 -0.79 -2.52
N ASP A 47 -11.44 0.11 -3.49
CA ASP A 47 -12.43 0.38 -4.54
C ASP A 47 -12.60 -0.82 -5.48
N TYR A 48 -11.52 -1.50 -5.84
CA TYR A 48 -11.54 -2.71 -6.66
C TYR A 48 -12.37 -3.82 -5.99
N VAL A 49 -12.12 -4.13 -4.72
CA VAL A 49 -12.89 -5.11 -3.95
C VAL A 49 -14.37 -4.74 -3.89
N ARG A 50 -14.70 -3.45 -3.72
CA ARG A 50 -16.09 -2.98 -3.76
C ARG A 50 -16.76 -3.17 -5.12
N THR A 51 -16.00 -3.03 -6.20
CA THR A 51 -16.51 -3.23 -7.57
C THR A 51 -16.50 -4.68 -8.02
N TYR A 52 -15.82 -5.57 -7.29
CA TYR A 52 -15.66 -6.96 -7.68
C TYR A 52 -16.97 -7.72 -7.42
N PRO A 53 -17.66 -8.20 -8.46
CA PRO A 53 -18.83 -9.05 -8.27
C PRO A 53 -18.36 -10.38 -7.68
N ALA A 54 -18.86 -10.73 -6.50
CA ALA A 54 -18.56 -12.02 -5.88
C ALA A 54 -18.94 -13.17 -6.84
N PRO A 55 -18.13 -14.24 -6.95
CA PRO A 55 -18.43 -15.37 -7.80
C PRO A 55 -19.78 -15.98 -7.40
N GLN A 56 -20.74 -15.96 -8.32
CA GLN A 56 -22.07 -16.51 -8.05
C GLN A 56 -22.03 -18.04 -8.06
N GLY A 57 -22.78 -18.67 -7.14
CA GLY A 57 -22.89 -20.13 -7.06
C GLY A 57 -21.80 -20.84 -6.26
N THR A 58 -20.87 -20.11 -5.63
CA THR A 58 -19.81 -20.69 -4.79
C THR A 58 -20.20 -20.80 -3.31
N ALA A 59 -21.33 -20.19 -2.89
CA ALA A 59 -21.76 -20.04 -1.49
C ALA A 59 -20.74 -19.31 -0.59
N VAL A 60 -19.66 -18.75 -1.15
CA VAL A 60 -18.64 -17.99 -0.42
C VAL A 60 -18.99 -16.50 -0.47
N SER A 61 -19.19 -15.90 0.69
CA SER A 61 -19.39 -14.46 0.84
C SER A 61 -18.06 -13.71 0.93
N VAL A 62 -18.11 -12.38 0.80
CA VAL A 62 -16.94 -11.52 1.03
C VAL A 62 -16.48 -11.62 2.49
N ASP A 63 -17.41 -11.78 3.44
CA ASP A 63 -17.08 -11.91 4.86
C ASP A 63 -16.31 -13.21 5.13
N ASP A 64 -16.65 -14.31 4.46
CA ASP A 64 -15.90 -15.58 4.54
C ASP A 64 -14.47 -15.42 4.03
N ALA A 65 -14.29 -14.68 2.93
CA ALA A 65 -12.96 -14.38 2.39
C ALA A 65 -12.14 -13.49 3.35
N VAL A 66 -12.76 -12.49 3.97
CA VAL A 66 -12.10 -11.63 4.96
C VAL A 66 -11.71 -12.43 6.22
N ALA A 67 -12.58 -13.33 6.68
CA ALA A 67 -12.31 -14.19 7.83
C ALA A 67 -11.09 -15.09 7.57
N ALA A 68 -11.04 -15.74 6.40
CA ALA A 68 -9.91 -16.58 6.01
C ALA A 68 -8.58 -15.81 5.95
N VAL A 69 -8.58 -14.57 5.42
CA VAL A 69 -7.38 -13.73 5.39
C VAL A 69 -6.91 -13.33 6.80
N ARG A 70 -7.84 -13.06 7.72
CA ARG A 70 -7.50 -12.74 9.12
C ARG A 70 -6.87 -13.93 9.83
N GLU A 71 -7.43 -15.12 9.68
CA GLU A 71 -6.91 -16.35 10.29
C GLU A 71 -5.46 -16.61 9.89
N VAL A 72 -5.13 -16.50 8.59
CA VAL A 72 -3.76 -16.67 8.10
C VAL A 72 -2.81 -15.61 8.66
N ARG A 73 -3.27 -14.35 8.79
CA ARG A 73 -2.46 -13.25 9.33
C ARG A 73 -2.15 -13.44 10.82
N GLU A 74 -3.10 -13.92 11.61
CA GLU A 74 -2.93 -14.13 13.05
C GLU A 74 -2.08 -15.38 13.37
N ALA A 75 -1.91 -16.28 12.38
CA ALA A 75 -1.07 -17.47 12.50
C ALA A 75 0.41 -17.26 12.12
N SER A 76 0.81 -16.08 11.62
CA SER A 76 2.21 -15.72 11.28
C SER A 76 2.81 -14.75 12.29
#